data_AF-A0A5K1UEA0-F1
#
_entry.id   AF-A0A5K1UEA0-F1
#
_cell.length_a   1.000
_cell.length_b   1.000
_cell.length_c   1.000
_cell.angle_alpha   90.00
_cell.angle_beta   90.00
_cell.angle_gamma   90.00
#
_symmetry.space_group_name_H-M   'P 1'
#
loop_
_entity.id
_entity.type
_entity.pdbx_description
1 polymer ?
#
loop_
_entity_poly.entity_id
_entity_poly.type
_entity_poly.pdbx_seq_one_letter_code
_entity_poly.pdbx_strand_id
1 'polypeptide(L)'
;MCHYSSDIFEEFISLSVPVPQWYSNEAHPISLESCIELFLHYENIDDWYCEKCNKKRKAKIYSTISDIPKVLIIQLVRIYSKKYPIQQVLFPLNDLVVQTSPNHFDFYDLYSFITHTGSLSKGHYISWNKVSNQWYCCNDENVSQGNPTTSSDTVYILFYKRKVNSAGYNK
;
A
#
# COMPACT_ATOMS: atom_id res chain seq x y z
N MET A 1 23.31 -18.42 -18.84
CA MET A 1 22.44 -18.38 -17.63
C MET A 1 21.49 -19.57 -17.70
N CYS A 2 21.09 -20.17 -16.57
CA CYS A 2 19.98 -21.11 -16.60
C CYS A 2 18.68 -20.29 -16.61
N HIS A 3 17.83 -20.43 -17.64
CA HIS A 3 16.55 -19.71 -17.76
C HIS A 3 15.44 -20.36 -16.91
N TYR A 4 15.81 -21.00 -15.80
CA TYR A 4 14.86 -21.67 -14.92
C TYR A 4 14.12 -20.62 -14.08
N SER A 5 12.79 -20.68 -14.09
CA SER A 5 11.90 -19.92 -13.21
C SER A 5 11.10 -20.88 -12.34
N SER A 6 10.68 -20.39 -11.18
CA SER A 6 9.77 -21.06 -10.26
C SER A 6 8.79 -20.02 -9.73
N ASP A 7 7.54 -20.42 -9.58
CA ASP A 7 6.49 -19.55 -9.06
C ASP A 7 6.10 -19.99 -7.65
N ILE A 8 5.94 -19.03 -6.75
CA ILE A 8 5.49 -19.23 -5.37
C ILE A 8 4.25 -18.36 -5.18
N PHE A 9 3.20 -18.94 -4.59
CA PHE A 9 1.96 -18.25 -4.31
C PHE A 9 1.79 -18.09 -2.79
N GLU A 10 1.55 -16.87 -2.35
CA GLU A 10 1.31 -16.54 -0.94
C GLU A 10 -0.02 -15.80 -0.81
N GLU A 11 -0.85 -16.23 0.14
CA GLU A 11 -2.07 -15.51 0.49
C GLU A 11 -1.73 -14.30 1.37
N PHE A 12 -2.41 -13.17 1.14
CA PHE A 12 -2.25 -11.97 1.96
C PHE A 12 -3.60 -11.42 2.41
N ILE A 13 -3.62 -10.85 3.61
CA ILE A 13 -4.77 -10.12 4.16
C ILE A 13 -4.60 -8.61 3.97
N SER A 14 -3.37 -8.13 4.02
CA SER A 14 -3.00 -6.73 3.87
C SER A 14 -1.66 -6.59 3.16
N LEU A 15 -1.47 -5.46 2.49
CA LEU A 15 -0.17 -5.06 1.94
C LEU A 15 0.54 -4.15 2.95
N SER A 16 1.68 -4.59 3.46
CA SER A 16 2.56 -3.76 4.29
C SER A 16 3.58 -3.06 3.41
N VAL A 17 3.21 -1.91 2.84
CA VAL A 17 4.01 -1.21 1.84
C VAL A 17 5.03 -0.26 2.48
N PRO A 18 6.28 -0.22 2.00
CA PRO A 18 7.29 0.67 2.56
C PRO A 18 7.05 2.13 2.13
N VAL A 19 7.24 3.05 3.07
CA VAL A 19 7.32 4.49 2.79
C VAL A 19 8.81 4.87 2.76
N PRO A 20 9.38 5.22 1.59
CA PRO A 20 10.78 5.60 1.50
C PRO A 20 11.04 6.91 2.24
N GLN A 21 12.22 7.01 2.84
CA GLN A 21 12.67 8.20 3.55
C GLN A 21 13.56 9.03 2.63
N TRP A 22 13.20 10.29 2.41
CA TRP A 22 14.15 11.23 1.81
C TRP A 22 15.15 11.65 2.87
N TYR A 23 16.43 11.46 2.61
CA TYR A 23 17.52 11.90 3.49
C TYR A 23 17.87 13.38 3.24
N SER A 24 16.84 14.21 3.07
CA SER A 24 16.90 15.64 2.84
C SER A 24 15.93 16.38 3.76
N ASN A 25 16.14 17.68 3.94
CA ASN A 25 15.25 18.53 4.74
C ASN A 25 14.07 19.07 3.92
N GLU A 26 14.04 18.79 2.62
CA GLU A 26 12.97 19.24 1.73
C GLU A 26 11.81 18.26 1.75
N ALA A 27 10.60 18.79 1.94
CA ALA A 27 9.38 17.99 1.92
C ALA A 27 9.09 17.54 0.48
N HIS A 28 9.29 16.24 0.24
CA HIS A 28 8.87 15.58 -0.99
C HIS A 28 7.80 14.55 -0.62
N PRO A 29 6.51 14.86 -0.83
CA PRO A 29 5.45 13.88 -0.65
C PRO A 29 5.65 12.70 -1.61
N ILE A 30 5.23 11.51 -1.20
CA ILE A 30 5.22 10.31 -2.05
C ILE A 30 3.80 9.84 -2.29
N SER A 31 3.48 9.37 -3.50
CA SER A 31 2.18 8.77 -3.77
C SER A 31 2.07 7.34 -3.20
N LEU A 32 0.86 6.96 -2.81
CA LEU A 32 0.55 5.61 -2.38
C LEU A 32 0.85 4.59 -3.48
N GLU A 33 0.60 4.96 -4.73
CA GLU A 33 0.91 4.18 -5.92
C GLU A 33 2.41 3.88 -5.98
N SER A 34 3.28 4.87 -5.76
CA SER A 34 4.72 4.62 -5.70
C SER A 34 5.09 3.70 -4.54
N CYS A 35 4.47 3.82 -3.36
CA CYS A 35 4.71 2.87 -2.27
C CYS A 35 4.32 1.42 -2.64
N ILE A 36 3.21 1.23 -3.36
CA ILE A 36 2.79 -0.08 -3.87
C ILE A 36 3.77 -0.59 -4.93
N GLU A 37 4.20 0.26 -5.86
CA GLU A 37 5.20 -0.09 -6.88
C GLU A 37 6.54 -0.50 -6.25
N LEU A 38 6.99 0.20 -5.21
CA LEU A 38 8.19 -0.19 -4.46
C LEU A 38 8.02 -1.57 -3.79
N PHE A 39 6.84 -1.85 -3.23
CA PHE A 39 6.53 -3.15 -2.63
C PHE A 39 6.53 -4.30 -3.64
N LEU A 40 6.06 -4.04 -4.87
CA LEU A 40 5.99 -5.03 -5.95
C LEU A 40 7.24 -5.04 -6.84
N HIS A 41 8.23 -4.20 -6.54
CA HIS A 41 9.42 -4.11 -7.37
C HIS A 41 10.21 -5.43 -7.33
N TYR A 42 10.91 -5.70 -8.43
CA TYR A 42 11.75 -6.89 -8.48
C TYR A 42 13.02 -6.67 -7.65
N GLU A 43 13.51 -7.74 -7.04
CA GLU A 43 14.75 -7.73 -6.28
C GLU A 43 15.80 -8.63 -6.95
N ASN A 44 17.07 -8.26 -6.84
CA ASN A 44 18.18 -9.12 -7.27
C ASN A 44 18.71 -9.88 -6.05
N ILE A 45 18.82 -11.20 -6.16
CA ILE A 45 19.38 -12.06 -5.12
C ILE A 45 20.63 -12.71 -5.66
N ASP A 46 21.75 -12.57 -4.96
CA ASP A 46 23.03 -13.11 -5.43
C ASP A 46 23.23 -14.61 -5.13
N ASP A 47 22.50 -15.11 -4.14
CA ASP A 47 22.73 -16.40 -3.48
C ASP A 47 21.56 -17.39 -3.60
N TRP A 48 20.71 -17.24 -4.62
CA TRP A 48 19.56 -18.13 -4.84
C TRP A 48 20.02 -19.56 -5.19
N TYR A 49 19.53 -20.56 -4.47
CA TYR A 49 19.85 -21.95 -4.74
C TYR A 49 19.01 -22.49 -5.90
N CYS A 50 19.63 -22.71 -7.06
CA CYS A 50 18.94 -23.23 -8.23
C CYS A 50 18.88 -24.76 -8.19
N GLU A 51 17.68 -25.33 -8.04
CA GLU A 51 17.44 -26.78 -8.00
C GLU A 51 17.88 -27.52 -9.28
N LYS A 52 17.75 -26.89 -10.45
CA LYS A 52 18.21 -27.48 -11.72
C LYS A 52 19.73 -27.51 -11.85
N CYS A 53 20.43 -26.56 -11.24
CA CYS A 53 21.89 -26.45 -11.32
C CYS A 53 22.61 -27.01 -10.10
N ASN A 54 21.87 -27.33 -9.04
CA ASN A 54 22.35 -27.78 -7.74
C ASN A 54 23.42 -26.84 -7.13
N LYS A 55 23.30 -25.52 -7.32
CA LYS A 55 24.25 -24.51 -6.82
C LYS A 55 23.65 -23.11 -6.69
N LYS A 56 24.26 -22.26 -5.86
CA LYS A 56 23.92 -20.83 -5.70
C LYS A 56 24.19 -20.03 -6.98
N ARG A 57 23.26 -19.14 -7.32
CA ARG A 57 23.33 -18.26 -8.48
C ARG A 57 22.62 -16.94 -8.20
N LYS A 58 22.98 -15.93 -9.00
CA LYS A 58 22.20 -14.71 -9.09
C LYS A 58 20.82 -15.01 -9.72
N ALA A 59 19.77 -14.47 -9.13
CA ALA A 59 18.39 -14.56 -9.61
C ALA A 59 17.68 -13.21 -9.45
N LYS A 60 16.57 -13.04 -10.16
CA LYS A 60 15.63 -11.94 -9.95
C LYS A 60 14.34 -12.52 -9.39
N ILE A 61 13.82 -11.91 -8.33
CA ILE A 61 12.48 -12.23 -7.81
C ILE A 61 11.53 -11.14 -8.26
N TYR A 62 10.39 -11.53 -8.78
CA TYR A 62 9.30 -10.64 -9.18
C TYR A 62 8.10 -10.93 -8.29
N SER A 63 7.57 -9.89 -7.65
CA SER A 63 6.34 -9.98 -6.85
C SER A 63 5.21 -9.33 -7.61
N THR A 64 4.09 -10.03 -7.76
CA THR A 64 2.89 -9.50 -8.43
C THR A 64 1.66 -9.88 -7.62
N ILE A 65 0.59 -9.10 -7.79
CA ILE A 65 -0.71 -9.44 -7.18
C ILE A 65 -1.49 -10.26 -8.20
N SER A 66 -1.62 -11.56 -7.92
CA SER A 66 -2.37 -12.49 -8.80
C SER A 66 -3.87 -12.31 -8.65
N ASP A 67 -4.38 -12.41 -7.42
CA ASP A 67 -5.78 -12.25 -7.10
C ASP A 67 -5.99 -11.01 -6.24
N ILE A 68 -6.88 -10.12 -6.68
CA ILE A 68 -7.11 -8.85 -6.00
C ILE A 68 -8.35 -8.92 -5.09
N PRO A 69 -8.25 -8.48 -3.81
CA PRO A 69 -9.36 -8.60 -2.88
C PRO A 69 -10.45 -7.54 -3.12
N LYS A 70 -11.68 -7.83 -2.70
CA LYS A 70 -12.78 -6.84 -2.72
C LYS A 70 -12.50 -5.62 -1.82
N VAL A 71 -11.75 -5.87 -0.74
CA VAL A 71 -11.27 -4.85 0.20
C VAL A 71 -9.76 -4.98 0.26
N LEU A 72 -9.06 -3.94 -0.18
CA LEU A 72 -7.61 -3.86 -0.10
C LEU A 72 -7.23 -3.08 1.17
N ILE A 73 -6.55 -3.77 2.09
CA ILE A 73 -6.01 -3.19 3.32
C ILE A 73 -4.54 -2.88 3.08
N ILE A 74 -4.15 -1.62 3.23
CA ILE A 74 -2.77 -1.17 3.04
C ILE A 74 -2.26 -0.58 4.34
N GLN A 75 -1.21 -1.18 4.89
CA GLN A 75 -0.47 -0.66 6.03
C GLN A 75 0.79 0.05 5.52
N LEU A 76 0.99 1.30 5.94
CA LEU A 76 2.19 2.07 5.61
C LEU A 76 3.30 1.79 6.64
N VAL A 77 4.39 1.18 6.18
CA VAL A 77 5.58 0.90 6.98
C VAL A 77 6.55 2.08 6.85
N ARG A 78 6.60 2.92 7.88
CA ARG A 78 7.40 4.15 7.92
C ARG A 78 8.74 3.91 8.62
N ILE A 79 9.81 4.48 8.05
CA ILE A 79 11.12 4.56 8.71
C ILE A 79 11.18 5.87 9.49
N TYR A 80 11.43 5.79 10.80
CA TYR A 80 11.54 6.96 11.65
C TYR A 80 13.00 7.42 11.74
N SER A 81 13.25 8.69 11.42
CA SER A 81 14.55 9.33 11.59
C SER A 81 14.45 10.45 12.62
N LYS A 82 15.43 10.55 13.52
CA LYS A 82 15.57 11.73 14.39
C LYS A 82 16.07 12.97 13.64
N LYS A 83 16.67 12.77 12.46
CA LYS A 83 17.36 13.81 11.68
C LYS A 83 16.49 14.37 10.54
N TYR A 84 15.59 13.55 10.00
CA TYR A 84 14.82 13.87 8.80
C TYR A 84 13.33 13.83 9.11
N PRO A 85 12.52 14.69 8.45
CA PRO A 85 11.08 14.72 8.66
C PRO A 85 10.41 13.40 8.25
N ILE A 86 9.22 13.13 8.78
CA ILE A 86 8.41 11.99 8.34
C ILE A 86 7.80 12.31 6.97
N GLN A 87 7.83 11.36 6.04
CA GLN A 87 7.30 11.60 4.71
C GLN A 87 5.78 11.65 4.67
N GLN A 88 5.25 12.70 4.06
CA GLN A 88 3.84 12.75 3.71
C GLN A 88 3.56 11.76 2.58
N VAL A 89 2.48 10.99 2.74
CA VAL A 89 1.96 10.10 1.71
C VAL A 89 0.71 10.75 1.13
N LEU A 90 0.70 10.93 -0.18
CA LEU A 90 -0.46 11.31 -0.98
C LEU A 90 -1.27 10.04 -1.27
N PHE A 91 -2.56 10.06 -0.96
CA PHE A 91 -3.45 8.93 -1.20
C PHE A 91 -4.78 9.41 -1.79
N PRO A 92 -5.25 8.81 -2.90
CA PRO A 92 -6.46 9.24 -3.56
C PRO A 92 -7.71 8.76 -2.80
N LEU A 93 -8.72 9.61 -2.66
CA LEU A 93 -10.00 9.19 -2.05
C LEU A 93 -10.80 8.27 -2.97
N ASN A 94 -10.60 8.40 -4.28
CA ASN A 94 -11.30 7.63 -5.30
C ASN A 94 -10.30 7.24 -6.40
N ASP A 95 -10.60 6.16 -7.11
CA ASP A 95 -9.84 5.74 -8.29
C ASP A 95 -8.34 5.43 -8.03
N LEU A 96 -8.00 4.87 -6.85
CA LEU A 96 -6.69 4.25 -6.66
C LEU A 96 -6.53 3.13 -7.70
N VAL A 97 -5.48 3.23 -8.51
CA VAL A 97 -5.18 2.23 -9.56
C VAL A 97 -4.19 1.20 -9.00
N VAL A 98 -4.57 -0.07 -9.08
CA VAL A 98 -3.67 -1.20 -8.80
C VAL A 98 -3.53 -2.02 -10.07
N GLN A 99 -2.29 -2.13 -10.55
CA GLN A 99 -1.97 -2.91 -11.74
C GLN A 99 -1.56 -4.33 -11.34
N THR A 100 -2.36 -5.33 -11.71
CA THR A 100 -2.08 -6.75 -11.44
C THR A 100 -1.34 -7.42 -12.60
N SER A 101 -1.49 -6.90 -13.82
CA SER A 101 -0.76 -7.34 -15.01
C SER A 101 -0.63 -6.20 -16.02
N PRO A 102 0.21 -6.33 -17.08
CA PRO A 102 0.38 -5.28 -18.09
C PRO A 102 -0.91 -4.70 -18.68
N ASN A 103 -1.98 -5.49 -18.74
CA ASN A 103 -3.27 -5.11 -19.34
C ASN A 103 -4.45 -5.17 -18.36
N HIS A 104 -4.21 -5.34 -17.06
CA HIS A 104 -5.28 -5.43 -16.06
C HIS A 104 -5.08 -4.38 -14.96
N PHE A 105 -6.05 -3.48 -14.88
CA PHE A 105 -6.10 -2.40 -13.91
C PHE A 105 -7.38 -2.51 -13.10
N ASP A 106 -7.22 -2.45 -11.79
CA ASP A 106 -8.32 -2.39 -10.85
C ASP A 106 -8.37 -1.04 -10.17
N PHE A 107 -9.59 -0.56 -9.96
CA PHE A 107 -9.85 0.74 -9.35
C PHE A 107 -10.45 0.54 -7.97
N TYR A 108 -10.01 1.34 -7.01
CA TYR A 108 -10.51 1.31 -5.65
C TYR A 108 -10.90 2.70 -5.15
N ASP A 109 -11.94 2.74 -4.32
CA ASP A 109 -12.31 3.93 -3.56
C ASP A 109 -11.96 3.76 -2.09
N LEU A 110 -11.38 4.79 -1.49
CA LEU A 110 -11.12 4.84 -0.07
C LEU A 110 -12.46 4.99 0.67
N TYR A 111 -12.70 4.12 1.65
CA TYR A 111 -13.90 4.22 2.49
C TYR A 111 -13.57 4.33 3.97
N SER A 112 -12.34 4.01 4.39
CA SER A 112 -11.86 4.26 5.74
C SER A 112 -10.34 4.38 5.77
N PHE A 113 -9.81 5.14 6.72
CA PHE A 113 -8.39 5.11 7.06
C PHE A 113 -8.16 5.43 8.53
N ILE A 114 -7.02 4.98 9.05
CA ILE A 114 -6.57 5.20 10.42
C ILE A 114 -5.34 6.09 10.36
N THR A 115 -5.29 7.13 11.19
CA THR A 115 -4.08 7.91 11.42
C THR A 115 -3.53 7.63 12.81
N HIS A 116 -2.22 7.64 12.94
CA HIS A 116 -1.50 7.51 14.20
C HIS A 116 -0.61 8.73 14.41
N THR A 117 -0.76 9.37 15.57
CA THR A 117 0.13 10.45 16.03
C THR A 117 0.89 10.00 17.26
N GLY A 118 2.18 10.34 17.36
CA GLY A 118 3.02 9.93 18.48
C GLY A 118 4.07 8.87 18.12
N SER A 119 4.60 8.20 19.13
CA SER A 119 5.65 7.19 19.00
C SER A 119 5.09 5.77 19.00
N LEU A 120 5.95 4.78 18.70
CA LEU A 120 5.59 3.36 18.78
C LEU A 120 5.17 2.91 20.19
N SER A 121 5.68 3.58 21.24
CA SER A 121 5.36 3.23 22.63
C SER A 121 4.19 4.02 23.21
N LYS A 122 3.84 5.16 22.61
CA LYS A 122 2.74 6.02 23.04
C LYS A 122 2.28 6.88 21.89
N GLY A 123 1.02 6.75 21.53
CA GLY A 123 0.42 7.59 20.51
C GLY A 123 -1.09 7.61 20.62
N HIS A 124 -1.71 8.18 19.60
CA HIS A 124 -3.15 8.35 19.49
C HIS A 124 -3.63 7.95 18.11
N TYR A 125 -4.66 7.10 18.07
CA TYR A 125 -5.26 6.60 16.84
C TYR A 125 -6.63 7.23 16.66
N ILE A 126 -6.88 7.78 15.48
CA ILE A 126 -8.21 8.22 15.06
C ILE A 126 -8.56 7.56 13.74
N SER A 127 -9.86 7.38 13.48
CA SER A 127 -10.34 6.81 12.24
C SER A 127 -11.19 7.81 11.46
N TRP A 128 -11.06 7.77 10.15
CA TRP A 128 -11.93 8.46 9.22
C TRP A 128 -12.74 7.44 8.46
N ASN A 129 -14.05 7.62 8.40
CA ASN A 129 -14.97 6.63 7.83
C ASN A 129 -15.97 7.31 6.90
N LYS A 130 -16.20 6.72 5.72
CA LYS A 130 -17.18 7.18 4.74
C LYS A 130 -18.49 6.41 4.92
N VAL A 131 -19.54 7.11 5.32
CA VAL A 131 -20.90 6.56 5.50
C VAL A 131 -21.86 7.38 4.65
N SER A 132 -22.66 6.70 3.79
CA SER A 132 -23.62 7.37 2.91
C SER A 132 -23.03 8.54 2.11
N ASN A 133 -21.81 8.34 1.60
CA ASN A 133 -21.02 9.35 0.86
C ASN A 133 -20.60 10.59 1.66
N GLN A 134 -20.67 10.54 2.98
CA GLN A 134 -20.19 11.59 3.89
C GLN A 134 -19.07 11.04 4.78
N TRP A 135 -18.08 11.88 5.07
CA TRP A 135 -16.93 11.49 5.89
C TRP A 135 -17.11 11.91 7.34
N TYR A 136 -16.73 11.03 8.25
CA TYR A 136 -16.77 11.23 9.69
C TYR A 136 -15.40 10.94 10.29
N CYS A 137 -14.90 11.86 11.09
CA CYS A 137 -13.73 11.69 11.95
C CYS A 137 -14.21 11.17 13.31
N CYS A 138 -13.76 9.98 13.67
CA CYS A 138 -14.03 9.33 14.95
C CYS A 138 -12.76 9.39 15.80
N ASN A 139 -12.80 10.24 16.83
CA ASN A 139 -11.75 10.46 17.80
C ASN A 139 -12.27 10.07 19.19
N ASP A 140 -12.01 8.83 19.59
CA ASP A 140 -12.59 8.20 20.79
C ASP A 140 -14.12 8.34 20.82
N GLU A 141 -14.69 8.92 21.88
CA GLU A 141 -16.12 9.20 22.00
C GLU A 141 -16.63 10.34 21.10
N ASN A 142 -15.73 11.11 20.49
CA ASN A 142 -16.07 12.28 19.70
C ASN A 142 -16.15 11.94 18.20
N VAL A 143 -17.35 11.99 17.64
CA VAL A 143 -17.60 11.80 16.21
C VAL A 143 -18.01 13.13 15.60
N SER A 144 -17.31 13.55 14.55
CA SER A 144 -17.61 14.78 13.82
C SER A 144 -17.61 14.54 12.32
N GLN A 145 -18.56 15.14 11.62
CA GLN A 145 -18.58 15.13 10.16
C GLN A 145 -17.55 16.14 9.63
N GLY A 146 -16.84 15.78 8.57
CA GLY A 146 -15.84 16.66 7.97
C GLY A 146 -15.31 16.14 6.64
N ASN A 147 -14.34 16.83 6.06
CA ASN A 147 -13.63 16.37 4.87
C ASN A 147 -12.25 15.83 5.29
N PRO A 148 -11.86 14.62 4.86
CA PRO A 148 -10.55 14.10 5.15
C PRO A 148 -9.48 14.81 4.30
N THR A 149 -8.23 14.76 4.77
CA THR A 149 -7.08 15.11 3.93
C THR A 149 -6.81 14.03 2.88
N THR A 150 -6.12 14.40 1.81
CA THR A 150 -5.59 13.48 0.78
C THR A 150 -4.07 13.35 0.83
N SER A 151 -3.44 13.99 1.83
CA SER A 151 -2.00 13.92 2.11
C SER A 151 -1.78 13.87 3.61
N SER A 152 -0.98 12.93 4.10
CA SER A 152 -0.70 12.82 5.53
C SER A 152 0.62 12.11 5.83
N ASP A 153 1.35 12.62 6.82
CA ASP A 153 2.50 11.97 7.47
C ASP A 153 2.08 11.01 8.61
N THR A 154 0.81 11.06 9.02
CA THR A 154 0.26 10.30 10.15
C THR A 154 -0.70 9.19 9.71
N VAL A 155 -1.15 9.16 8.46
CA VAL A 155 -1.91 8.02 7.92
C VAL A 155 -1.10 6.74 8.08
N TYR A 156 -1.76 5.70 8.59
CA TYR A 156 -1.15 4.44 8.99
C TYR A 156 -1.76 3.25 8.25
N ILE A 157 -3.09 3.10 8.27
CA ILE A 157 -3.78 2.00 7.58
C ILE A 157 -4.87 2.60 6.69
N LEU A 158 -4.94 2.17 5.44
CA LEU A 158 -5.97 2.55 4.48
C LEU A 158 -6.83 1.35 4.09
N PHE A 159 -8.14 1.59 3.99
CA PHE A 159 -9.12 0.59 3.58
C PHE A 159 -9.78 1.04 2.28
N TYR A 160 -9.44 0.32 1.22
CA TYR A 160 -9.90 0.58 -0.14
C TYR A 160 -10.91 -0.49 -0.55
N LYS A 161 -12.02 -0.09 -1.18
CA LYS A 161 -13.02 -1.01 -1.71
C LYS A 161 -12.94 -1.03 -3.24
N ARG A 162 -12.86 -2.22 -3.83
CA ARG A 162 -12.79 -2.39 -5.28
C ARG A 162 -14.05 -1.83 -5.93
N LYS A 163 -13.89 -1.02 -6.98
CA LYS A 163 -14.98 -0.64 -7.87
C LYS A 163 -15.43 -1.87 -8.63
N VAL A 164 -16.74 -2.12 -8.61
CA VAL A 164 -17.30 -3.13 -9.50
C VAL A 164 -17.26 -2.55 -10.90
N ASN A 165 -16.40 -3.10 -11.76
CA ASN A 165 -16.46 -2.80 -13.18
C ASN A 165 -17.81 -3.30 -13.70
N SER A 166 -18.73 -2.38 -13.98
CA SER A 166 -20.00 -2.66 -14.65
C SER A 166 -19.77 -2.99 -16.13
N ALA A 167 -18.97 -4.01 -16.41
CA ALA A 167 -18.76 -4.54 -17.74
C ALA A 167 -19.01 -6.05 -17.70
N GLY A 168 -20.23 -6.46 -18.12
CA GLY A 168 -20.50 -7.85 -18.52
C GLY A 168 -21.57 -8.62 -17.74
N TYR A 169 -22.76 -8.06 -17.51
CA TYR A 169 -23.98 -8.88 -17.42
C TYR A 169 -24.78 -8.67 -18.69
N ASN A 170 -24.45 -9.43 -19.73
CA ASN A 170 -25.32 -9.77 -20.85
C ASN A 170 -24.84 -11.13 -21.37
N LYS A 171 -25.61 -12.17 -21.05
CA LYS A 171 -25.57 -13.46 -21.74
C LYS A 171 -26.17 -13.32 -23.13
#